data_AF-A0AAF0G0F3-F1
#
_entry.id   AF-A0AAF0G0F3-F1
#
_cell.length_a   1.000
_cell.length_b   1.000
_cell.length_c   1.000
_cell.angle_alpha   90.00
_cell.angle_beta   90.00
_cell.angle_gamma   90.00
#
_symmetry.space_group_name_H-M   'P 1'
#
loop_
_entity.id
_entity.type
_entity.pdbx_description
1 polymer ?
#
loop_
_entity_poly.entity_id
_entity_poly.type
_entity_poly.pdbx_seq_one_letter_code
_entity_poly.pdbx_strand_id
1 'polypeptide(L)'
;MAKKKIVTIGLDLSKISDEILEEVASRIEEKIRSLLSEALSISRSYDADIVVALENKGTHIDVSIDIELGGELGDIIDYDTVLQGVIKEVSKFVEQELLRVAGKETSKGDSGSKQDTDNGAQER
;
A
#
# COMPACT_ATOMS: atom_id res chain seq x y z
N MET A 1 21.75 -9.15 -6.27
CA MET A 1 21.62 -7.95 -7.14
C MET A 1 20.45 -7.16 -6.60
N ALA A 2 20.64 -5.91 -6.16
CA ALA A 2 19.56 -5.10 -5.61
C ALA A 2 18.81 -4.38 -6.74
N LYS A 3 17.47 -4.48 -6.77
CA LYS A 3 16.62 -3.70 -7.67
C LYS A 3 15.75 -2.75 -6.86
N LYS A 4 16.07 -1.47 -6.98
CA LYS A 4 15.27 -0.39 -6.41
C LYS A 4 14.23 0.09 -7.41
N LYS A 5 12.96 0.17 -7.01
CA LYS A 5 11.93 0.88 -7.77
C LYS A 5 11.19 1.89 -6.90
N ILE A 6 11.21 3.14 -7.35
CA ILE A 6 10.43 4.21 -6.74
C ILE A 6 9.16 4.38 -7.58
N VAL A 7 8.00 4.35 -6.92
CA VAL A 7 6.68 4.57 -7.52
C VAL A 7 6.04 5.77 -6.83
N THR A 8 6.09 6.93 -7.49
CA THR A 8 5.38 8.12 -7.00
C THR A 8 3.92 8.05 -7.42
N ILE A 9 3.01 8.18 -6.45
CA ILE A 9 1.56 8.18 -6.71
C ILE A 9 0.98 9.52 -6.26
N GLY A 10 0.57 10.31 -7.25
CA GLY A 10 -0.08 11.61 -7.03
C GLY A 10 -1.53 11.47 -6.59
N LEU A 11 -1.76 11.21 -5.31
CA LEU A 11 -3.10 11.22 -4.70
C LEU A 11 -3.16 12.30 -3.61
N ASP A 12 -4.23 13.11 -3.60
CA ASP A 12 -4.49 14.07 -2.53
C ASP A 12 -4.90 13.30 -1.27
N LEU A 13 -3.89 12.97 -0.46
CA LEU A 13 -4.01 12.14 0.74
C LEU A 13 -3.67 12.95 1.99
N SER A 14 -3.96 14.25 1.93
CA SER A 14 -3.80 15.25 2.99
C SER A 14 -4.39 14.84 4.35
N LYS A 15 -5.26 13.83 4.38
CA LYS A 15 -6.00 13.36 5.56
C LYS A 15 -5.56 11.99 6.09
N ILE A 16 -4.71 11.26 5.36
CA ILE A 16 -4.30 9.93 5.77
C ILE A 16 -3.29 10.01 6.91
N SER A 17 -3.61 9.35 8.03
CA SER A 17 -2.72 9.24 9.19
C SER A 17 -1.57 8.26 8.97
N ASP A 18 -0.47 8.48 9.69
CA ASP A 18 0.71 7.62 9.64
C ASP A 18 0.38 6.15 9.97
N GLU A 19 -0.55 5.91 10.91
CA GLU A 19 -1.02 4.55 11.25
C GLU A 19 -1.65 3.83 10.04
N ILE A 20 -2.40 4.55 9.21
CA ILE A 20 -3.00 3.98 7.99
C ILE A 20 -1.91 3.72 6.95
N LEU A 21 -0.92 4.61 6.83
CA LEU A 21 0.21 4.40 5.92
C LEU A 21 1.06 3.20 6.32
N GLU A 22 1.26 2.97 7.62
CA GLU A 22 1.93 1.79 8.14
C GLU A 22 1.15 0.51 7.83
N GLU A 23 -0.19 0.51 7.99
CA GLU A 23 -1.03 -0.63 7.58
C GLU A 23 -0.90 -0.90 6.08
N VAL A 24 -0.92 0.14 5.25
CA VAL A 24 -0.76 0.01 3.79
C VAL A 24 0.63 -0.51 3.45
N ALA A 25 1.69 -0.02 4.08
CA ALA A 25 3.06 -0.49 3.91
C ALA A 25 3.16 -2.00 4.18
N SER A 26 2.61 -2.45 5.32
CA SER A 26 2.61 -3.85 5.71
C SER A 26 1.89 -4.74 4.69
N ARG A 27 0.71 -4.31 4.21
CA ARG A 27 -0.05 -5.06 3.19
C ARG A 27 0.70 -5.15 1.86
N ILE A 28 1.39 -4.08 1.47
CA ILE A 28 2.20 -4.05 0.26
C ILE A 28 3.37 -5.04 0.39
N GLU A 29 4.06 -5.04 1.53
CA GLU A 29 5.15 -5.98 1.81
C GLU A 29 4.66 -7.44 1.77
N GLU A 30 3.54 -7.75 2.45
CA GLU A 30 2.93 -9.08 2.42
C GLU A 30 2.58 -9.51 0.98
N LYS A 31 2.06 -8.59 0.17
CA LYS A 31 1.75 -8.88 -1.23
C LYS A 31 3.00 -9.16 -2.06
N ILE A 32 4.09 -8.40 -1.86
CA ILE A 32 5.39 -8.67 -2.50
C ILE A 32 5.89 -10.07 -2.13
N ARG A 33 5.88 -10.42 -0.83
CA ARG A 33 6.32 -11.73 -0.34
C ARG A 33 5.49 -12.87 -0.96
N SER A 34 4.16 -12.71 -1.03
CA SER A 34 3.28 -13.67 -1.67
C SER A 34 3.62 -13.87 -3.16
N LEU A 35 3.82 -12.79 -3.91
CA LEU A 35 4.17 -12.87 -5.33
C LEU A 35 5.54 -13.50 -5.57
N LEU A 36 6.53 -13.17 -4.74
CA LEU A 36 7.86 -13.79 -4.80
C LEU A 36 7.78 -15.28 -4.49
N SER A 37 7.03 -15.67 -3.46
CA SER A 37 6.83 -17.09 -3.11
C SER A 37 6.15 -17.87 -4.23
N GLU A 38 5.15 -17.30 -4.89
CA GLU A 38 4.47 -17.93 -6.04
C GLU A 38 5.42 -18.06 -7.24
N ALA A 39 6.17 -17.01 -7.57
CA ALA A 39 7.08 -17.00 -8.71
C ALA A 39 8.31 -17.90 -8.50
N LEU A 40 8.80 -18.01 -7.26
CA LEU A 40 10.01 -18.75 -6.89
C LEU A 40 9.69 -20.09 -6.21
N SER A 41 8.46 -20.60 -6.31
CA SER A 41 7.97 -21.83 -5.65
C SER A 41 8.84 -23.09 -5.86
N ILE A 42 9.82 -23.06 -6.76
CA ILE A 42 10.75 -24.15 -7.09
C ILE A 42 12.07 -24.07 -6.30
N SER A 43 12.38 -22.91 -5.70
CA SER A 43 13.67 -22.58 -5.10
C SER A 43 13.60 -22.66 -3.57
N ARG A 44 14.12 -23.73 -2.98
CA ARG A 44 14.08 -23.91 -1.51
C ARG A 44 14.98 -22.96 -0.71
N SER A 45 15.73 -22.07 -1.36
CA SER A 45 16.64 -21.13 -0.70
C SER A 45 16.78 -19.88 -1.57
N TYR A 46 15.82 -18.97 -1.44
CA TYR A 46 16.02 -17.57 -1.82
C TYR A 46 15.90 -16.71 -0.55
N ASP A 47 16.77 -15.73 -0.45
CA ASP A 47 16.68 -14.66 0.54
C ASP A 47 16.10 -13.43 -0.14
N ALA A 48 15.14 -12.79 0.52
CA ALA A 48 14.52 -11.57 0.02
C ALA A 48 14.52 -10.51 1.11
N ASP A 49 15.21 -9.40 0.86
CA ASP A 49 15.10 -8.18 1.64
C ASP A 49 14.12 -7.24 0.92
N ILE A 50 13.08 -6.81 1.63
CA ILE A 50 11.99 -6.00 1.07
C ILE A 50 11.82 -4.80 1.98
N VAL A 51 12.03 -3.61 1.43
CA VAL A 51 11.82 -2.34 2.13
C VAL A 51 10.70 -1.58 1.43
N VAL A 52 9.61 -1.34 2.15
CA VAL A 52 8.48 -0.53 1.69
C VAL A 52 8.44 0.74 2.53
N ALA A 53 8.55 1.90 1.88
CA ALA A 53 8.44 3.20 2.54
C ALA A 53 7.36 4.04 1.86
N LEU A 54 6.43 4.56 2.66
CA LEU A 54 5.41 5.51 2.24
C LEU A 54 5.67 6.85 2.92
N GLU A 55 5.78 7.91 2.13
CA GLU A 55 6.01 9.27 2.65
C GLU A 55 4.91 10.21 2.18
N ASN A 56 4.21 10.84 3.12
CA ASN A 56 3.21 11.85 2.83
C ASN A 56 3.88 13.21 2.58
N LYS A 57 3.84 13.69 1.33
CA LYS A 57 4.35 15.01 0.93
C LYS A 57 3.29 16.11 1.02
N GLY A 58 2.14 15.83 1.63
CA GLY A 58 0.98 16.71 1.75
C GLY A 58 0.11 16.78 0.50
N THR A 59 0.72 16.79 -0.69
CA THR A 59 0.00 16.83 -1.99
C THR A 59 -0.06 15.48 -2.70
N HIS A 60 0.82 14.57 -2.32
CA HIS A 60 0.97 13.23 -2.89
C HIS A 60 1.64 12.31 -1.88
N ILE A 61 1.59 11.01 -2.15
CA ILE A 61 2.35 10.01 -1.40
C ILE A 61 3.42 9.43 -2.29
N ASP A 62 4.66 9.53 -1.83
CA ASP A 62 5.77 8.82 -2.43
C ASP A 62 5.81 7.41 -1.88
N VAL A 63 5.77 6.41 -2.77
CA VAL A 63 5.91 5.00 -2.41
C VAL A 63 7.25 4.49 -2.94
N SER A 64 8.14 4.13 -2.04
CA SER A 64 9.44 3.54 -2.38
C SER A 64 9.41 2.05 -2.06
N ILE A 65 9.76 1.22 -3.05
CA ILE A 65 9.82 -0.22 -2.91
C ILE A 65 11.22 -0.67 -3.32
N ASP A 66 12.00 -1.12 -2.34
CA ASP A 66 13.30 -1.74 -2.57
C ASP A 66 13.17 -3.25 -2.39
N ILE A 67 13.64 -4.01 -3.38
CA ILE A 67 13.62 -5.47 -3.33
C ILE A 67 15.02 -5.97 -3.72
N GLU A 68 15.65 -6.65 -2.77
CA GLU A 68 16.89 -7.36 -3.00
C GLU A 68 16.64 -8.87 -2.92
N LEU A 69 16.98 -9.57 -4.00
CA LEU A 69 16.95 -11.03 -4.05
C LEU A 69 18.37 -11.59 -4.01
N GLY A 70 18.57 -12.54 -3.11
CA GLY A 70 19.75 -13.38 -2.98
C GLY A 70 19.39 -14.87 -3.07
N GLY A 71 20.35 -15.69 -3.47
CA GLY A 71 20.16 -17.14 -3.54
C GLY A 71 21.23 -17.83 -4.39
N GLU A 72 21.43 -19.12 -4.13
CA GLU A 72 22.45 -19.94 -4.80
C GLU A 72 22.10 -20.31 -6.26
N LEU A 73 20.91 -19.89 -6.75
CA LEU A 73 20.36 -20.29 -8.04
C LEU A 73 20.29 -19.15 -9.06
N GLY A 74 21.04 -18.06 -8.85
CA GLY A 74 21.04 -16.89 -9.76
C GLY A 74 21.42 -17.19 -11.21
N ASP A 75 22.10 -18.31 -11.47
CA ASP A 75 22.44 -18.76 -12.82
C ASP A 75 21.31 -19.56 -13.50
N ILE A 76 20.32 -20.01 -12.73
CA ILE A 76 19.19 -20.84 -13.21
C ILE A 76 17.90 -20.01 -13.29
N ILE A 77 17.77 -19.01 -12.42
CA ILE A 77 16.56 -18.21 -12.27
C ILE A 77 16.83 -16.80 -12.76
N ASP A 78 16.05 -16.37 -13.73
CA ASP A 78 16.04 -14.97 -14.16
C ASP A 78 15.28 -14.11 -13.12
N TYR A 79 16.00 -13.72 -12.07
CA TYR A 79 15.48 -12.83 -11.03
C TYR A 79 15.07 -11.46 -11.60
N ASP A 80 15.66 -11.02 -12.71
CA ASP A 80 15.29 -9.75 -13.34
C ASP A 80 13.83 -9.80 -13.82
N THR A 81 13.49 -10.84 -14.57
CA THR A 81 12.15 -11.08 -15.10
C THR A 81 11.13 -11.31 -13.97
N VAL A 82 11.50 -12.08 -12.94
CA VAL A 82 10.65 -12.29 -11.76
C VAL A 82 10.34 -10.95 -11.08
N LEU A 83 11.36 -10.15 -10.80
CA LEU A 83 11.20 -8.85 -10.14
C LEU A 83 10.37 -7.89 -10.98
N GLN A 84 10.53 -7.86 -12.30
CA GLN A 84 9.68 -7.04 -13.18
C GLN A 84 8.21 -7.44 -13.08
N GLY A 85 7.91 -8.75 -13.05
CA GLY A 85 6.56 -9.28 -12.85
C GLY A 85 5.96 -8.86 -11.51
N VAL A 86 6.69 -9.08 -10.43
CA VAL A 86 6.27 -8.69 -9.06
C VAL A 86 6.01 -7.19 -8.99
N ILE A 87 6.96 -6.38 -9.44
CA ILE A 87 6.86 -4.92 -9.47
C ILE A 87 5.58 -4.44 -10.19
N LYS A 88 5.25 -5.05 -11.32
CA LYS A 88 4.09 -4.65 -12.14
C LYS A 88 2.79 -4.91 -11.39
N GLU A 89 2.65 -6.08 -10.76
CA GLU A 89 1.46 -6.44 -10.01
C GLU A 89 1.35 -5.64 -8.71
N VAL A 90 2.46 -5.42 -8.02
CA VAL A 90 2.51 -4.60 -6.80
C VAL A 90 2.14 -3.15 -7.10
N SER A 91 2.60 -2.58 -8.21
CA SER A 91 2.27 -1.18 -8.57
C SER A 91 0.74 -0.98 -8.67
N LYS A 92 0.02 -1.94 -9.26
CA LYS A 92 -1.46 -1.91 -9.32
C LYS A 92 -2.08 -2.07 -7.94
N PHE A 93 -1.53 -2.96 -7.12
CA PHE A 93 -2.02 -3.21 -5.76
C PHE A 93 -1.85 -1.99 -4.86
N VAL A 94 -0.72 -1.29 -4.93
CA VAL A 94 -0.47 -0.05 -4.19
C VAL A 94 -1.53 0.99 -4.52
N GLU A 95 -1.81 1.21 -5.81
CA GLU A 95 -2.83 2.17 -6.25
C GLU A 95 -4.21 1.81 -5.70
N GLN A 96 -4.60 0.53 -5.76
CA GLN A 96 -5.87 0.05 -5.21
C GLN A 96 -5.97 0.25 -3.69
N GLU A 97 -4.89 -0.05 -2.96
CA GLU A 97 -4.87 0.10 -1.51
C GLU A 97 -4.94 1.56 -1.08
N LEU A 98 -4.20 2.45 -1.74
CA LEU A 98 -4.25 3.89 -1.48
C LEU A 98 -5.64 4.47 -1.80
N LEU A 99 -6.26 4.06 -2.92
CA LEU A 99 -7.64 4.45 -3.24
C LEU A 99 -8.65 3.92 -2.22
N ARG A 100 -8.48 2.68 -1.75
CA ARG A 100 -9.34 2.06 -0.72
C ARG A 100 -9.33 2.86 0.58
N VAL A 101 -8.14 3.29 1.03
CA VAL A 101 -8.05 4.07 2.28
C VAL A 101 -8.52 5.51 2.09
N ALA A 102 -8.24 6.14 0.94
CA ALA A 102 -8.77 7.46 0.60
C ALA A 102 -10.31 7.48 0.56
N GLY A 103 -10.92 6.45 -0.04
CA GLY A 103 -12.37 6.30 -0.10
C GLY A 103 -13.00 6.05 1.28
N LYS A 104 -12.34 5.29 2.16
CA LYS A 104 -12.82 5.04 3.53
C LYS A 104 -12.91 6.30 4.38
N GLU A 105 -12.00 7.25 4.21
CA GLU A 105 -12.06 8.53 4.94
C GLU A 105 -13.23 9.40 4.49
N THR A 106 -13.59 9.39 3.21
CA THR A 106 -14.78 10.14 2.75
C THR A 106 -16.10 9.60 3.29
N SER A 107 -16.18 8.33 3.68
CA SER A 107 -17.40 7.71 4.23
C SER A 107 -17.58 7.89 5.74
N LYS A 108 -16.59 8.41 6.48
CA LYS A 108 -16.70 8.68 7.93
C LYS A 108 -17.14 10.11 8.28
N GLY A 109 -17.49 10.93 7.27
CA GLY A 109 -17.76 12.36 7.42
C GLY A 109 -19.20 12.85 7.14
N ASP A 110 -20.19 11.96 6.98
CA ASP A 110 -21.61 12.37 6.86
C ASP A 110 -22.41 11.88 8.07
N SER A 111 -22.31 12.63 9.17
CA SER A 111 -23.28 12.62 10.26
C SER A 111 -23.35 14.04 10.82
N GLY A 112 -23.77 14.96 9.95
CA GLY A 112 -24.11 16.34 10.27
C GLY A 112 -25.62 16.55 10.24
N SER A 113 -26.23 16.48 11.42
CA SER A 113 -27.24 17.41 11.96
C SER A 113 -28.53 17.72 11.18
N LYS A 114 -29.65 17.35 11.80
CA LYS A 114 -30.96 18.05 11.82
C LYS A 114 -31.77 17.45 12.99
N GLN A 115 -32.42 18.16 13.89
CA GLN A 115 -32.64 19.59 14.07
C GLN A 115 -33.27 19.76 15.45
N ASP A 116 -32.76 20.68 16.28
CA ASP A 116 -33.48 21.22 17.43
C ASP A 116 -34.80 21.83 16.96
N THR A 117 -35.91 21.40 17.56
CA THR A 117 -37.06 22.28 17.83
C THR A 117 -37.57 21.99 19.23
N ASP A 118 -37.03 22.78 20.16
CA ASP A 118 -37.77 23.37 21.25
C ASP A 118 -39.13 23.92 20.75
N ASN A 119 -40.23 23.44 21.34
CA ASN A 119 -41.37 24.31 21.58
C ASN A 119 -42.32 23.73 22.63
N GLY A 120 -42.31 24.35 23.81
CA GLY A 120 -43.53 24.83 24.45
C GLY A 120 -44.43 23.81 25.14
N ALA A 121 -44.28 23.75 26.47
CA ALA A 121 -45.41 23.53 27.36
C ALA A 121 -46.55 24.52 27.07
N GLN A 122 -47.82 24.07 27.13
CA GLN A 122 -48.84 24.68 27.99
C GLN A 122 -50.19 23.94 27.95
N GLU A 123 -50.62 23.59 29.16
CA GLU A 123 -51.97 23.44 29.71
C GLU A 123 -53.17 23.80 28.81
N ARG A 124 -54.12 22.87 28.66
CA ARG A 124 -55.51 22.96 29.17
C ARG A 124 -56.32 21.70 28.87
#